data_AF-A0AAV3T648-F1
#
_entry.id   AF-A0AAV3T648-F1
#
_cell.length_a   1.000
_cell.length_b   1.000
_cell.length_c   1.000
_cell.angle_alpha   90.00
_cell.angle_beta   90.00
_cell.angle_gamma   90.00
#
_symmetry.space_group_name_H-M   'P 1'
#
loop_
_entity.id
_entity.type
_entity.pdbx_description
1 polymer ?
#
loop_
_entity_poly.entity_id
_entity_poly.type
_entity_poly.pdbx_seq_one_letter_code
_entity_poly.pdbx_strand_id
1 'polypeptide(L)' 'MTNATPTHETDEEEPEDDHLADIEEGAGCTEIWEHLSEQRDDD' A
#
# COMPACT_ATOMS: atom_id res chain seq x y z
N MET A 1 2.35 -24.64 8.37
CA MET A 1 1.12 -23.99 7.89
C MET A 1 1.57 -23.02 6.80
N THR A 2 1.30 -23.32 5.54
CA THR A 2 1.77 -22.51 4.40
C THR A 2 0.84 -21.30 4.24
N ASN A 3 1.37 -20.09 4.39
CA ASN A 3 0.60 -18.89 4.07
C ASN A 3 0.57 -18.76 2.53
N ALA A 4 -0.60 -18.98 1.94
CA ALA A 4 -0.83 -18.69 0.53
C ALA A 4 -0.85 -17.16 0.36
N THR A 5 0.12 -16.63 -0.37
CA THR A 5 0.00 -15.29 -0.95
C THR A 5 -1.23 -15.30 -1.86
N PRO A 6 -2.16 -14.34 -1.75
CA PRO A 6 -3.20 -14.22 -2.76
C PRO A 6 -2.53 -13.87 -4.08
N THR A 7 -2.41 -14.84 -4.98
CA THR A 7 -2.18 -14.54 -6.40
C THR A 7 -3.45 -13.85 -6.85
N HIS A 8 -3.39 -12.52 -7.02
CA HIS A 8 -4.48 -11.77 -7.61
C HIS A 8 -4.62 -12.28 -9.05
N GLU A 9 -5.67 -13.07 -9.29
CA GLU A 9 -5.97 -13.62 -10.60
C GLU A 9 -6.47 -12.45 -11.44
N THR A 10 -5.66 -11.98 -12.39
CA THR A 10 -5.98 -10.85 -13.27
C THR A 10 -7.17 -11.22 -14.14
N ASP A 11 -8.37 -10.94 -13.64
CA ASP A 11 -9.61 -10.94 -14.41
C ASP A 11 -9.57 -9.67 -15.28
N GLU A 12 -9.82 -9.81 -16.58
CA GLU A 12 -9.76 -8.72 -17.57
C GLU A 12 -10.96 -7.74 -17.43
N GLU A 13 -11.33 -7.36 -16.21
CA GLU A 13 -12.45 -6.48 -15.88
C GLU A 13 -12.00 -5.33 -14.98
N GLU A 14 -11.78 -4.17 -15.62
CA GLU A 14 -11.43 -2.86 -15.03
C GLU A 14 -10.21 -2.82 -14.10
N PRO A 15 -9.33 -1.82 -14.23
CA PRO A 15 -8.17 -1.74 -13.36
C PRO A 15 -8.68 -1.55 -11.92
N GLU A 16 -8.33 -2.50 -11.05
CA GLU A 16 -8.82 -2.59 -9.67
C GLU A 16 -8.50 -1.34 -8.83
N ASP A 17 -7.63 -0.46 -9.32
CA ASP A 17 -7.19 0.79 -8.72
C ASP A 17 -7.95 2.04 -9.21
N ASP A 18 -8.99 1.91 -10.06
CA ASP A 18 -9.81 3.05 -10.51
C ASP A 18 -10.41 3.85 -9.34
N HIS A 19 -10.77 3.17 -8.25
CA HIS A 19 -11.26 3.81 -7.02
C HIS A 19 -10.20 4.62 -6.27
N LEU A 20 -8.92 4.45 -6.60
CA LEU A 20 -7.78 5.19 -6.06
C LEU A 20 -7.34 6.34 -6.97
N ALA A 21 -7.92 6.49 -8.17
CA ALA A 21 -7.53 7.52 -9.14
C ALA A 21 -7.78 8.97 -8.65
N ASP A 22 -8.66 9.17 -7.66
CA ASP A 22 -8.92 10.47 -7.02
C ASP A 22 -7.95 10.75 -5.86
N ILE A 23 -7.11 9.79 -5.49
CA ILE A 23 -6.15 9.92 -4.39
C ILE A 23 -4.84 10.52 -4.93
N GLU A 24 -4.37 11.60 -4.31
CA GLU A 24 -3.10 12.24 -4.68
C GLU A 24 -1.92 11.28 -4.44
N GLU A 25 -0.95 11.27 -5.37
CA GLU A 25 0.29 10.51 -5.22
C GLU A 25 0.98 10.87 -3.89
N GLY A 26 1.08 9.90 -2.97
CA GLY A 26 1.68 10.10 -1.65
C GLY A 26 0.69 10.39 -0.51
N ALA A 27 -0.60 10.51 -0.79
CA ALA A 27 -1.62 10.67 0.25
C ALA A 27 -1.61 9.46 1.21
N GLY A 28 -1.22 9.70 2.46
CA GLY A 28 -1.34 8.73 3.56
C GLY A 28 -0.10 7.87 3.85
N CYS A 29 1.03 8.10 3.20
CA CYS A 29 2.27 7.37 3.50
C CYS A 29 3.36 8.25 4.13
N THR A 30 3.52 9.50 3.71
CA THR A 30 4.64 10.36 4.15
C THR A 30 4.66 10.61 5.67
N GLU A 31 3.56 11.02 6.26
CA GLU A 31 3.50 11.39 7.69
C GLU A 31 3.57 10.15 8.62
N ILE A 32 3.01 9.02 8.17
CA ILE A 32 3.11 7.75 8.91
C ILE A 32 4.55 7.21 8.83
N TRP A 33 5.19 7.30 7.66
CA TRP A 33 6.58 6.90 7.47
C TRP A 33 7.56 7.79 8.23
N GLU A 34 7.34 9.11 8.30
CA GLU A 34 8.14 10.02 9.11
C GLU A 34 8.13 9.57 10.57
N HIS A 35 6.95 9.41 11.16
CA HIS A 35 6.82 8.99 12.56
C HIS A 35 7.40 7.59 12.84
N LEU A 36 7.26 6.65 11.91
CA LEU A 36 7.84 5.31 12.01
C LEU A 36 9.36 5.31 11.80
N SER A 37 9.90 6.23 11.02
CA SER A 37 11.35 6.35 10.77
C SER A 37 12.09 6.93 11.99
N GLU A 38 11.53 7.95 12.64
CA GLU A 38 12.09 8.52 13.88
C GLU A 38 12.28 7.44 14.96
N GLN A 39 11.26 6.61 15.16
CA GLN A 39 11.29 5.52 16.14
C GLN A 39 12.31 4.40 15.81
N ARG A 40 12.81 4.31 14.57
CA ARG A 40 13.75 3.27 14.13
C ARG A 40 15.21 3.70 14.18
N ASP A 41 15.52 5.00 14.14
CA ASP A 41 16.89 5.53 14.28
C ASP A 41 17.33 5.63 15.75
N ASP A 42 16.37 5.60 16.69
CA ASP A 42 16.62 5.65 18.14
C ASP A 42 16.95 4.27 18.79
N ASP A 43 16.92 3.17 18.04
CA ASP A 43 17.25 1.78 18.49
C ASP A 43 18.59 1.30 17.90
#